data_AF-A0A1Z3UCC6-F1
#
_entry.id   AF-A0A1Z3UCC6-F1
#
_cell.length_a   1.000
_cell.length_b   1.000
_cell.length_c   1.000
_cell.angle_alpha   90.00
_cell.angle_beta   90.00
_cell.angle_gamma   90.00
#
_symmetry.space_group_name_H-M   'P 1'
#
loop_
_entity.id
_entity.type
_entity.pdbx_description
1 polymer ?
#
loop_
_entity_poly.entity_id
_entity_poly.type
_entity_poly.pdbx_seq_one_letter_code
_entity_poly.pdbx_strand_id
1 'polypeptide(L)'
;MTAETVGSMIERGAKITWECEVDRIEHGGHLDLDAVARAKGEEFILANRRPACRVEGCPGRVRFMDKTSTWPRQVDTITDMDRIWWDYTAAENERLKALGWWLEMGKWRPPPAPVYGQGLNGKTPPAVKPGALRAGGLTLGT
;
A
#
# COMPACT_ATOMS: atom_id res chain seq x y z
N MET A 1 -13.50 -23.17 -5.23
CA MET A 1 -14.05 -22.68 -3.94
C MET A 1 -14.69 -21.33 -4.21
N THR A 2 -15.91 -21.09 -3.72
CA THR A 2 -16.57 -19.79 -3.85
C THR A 2 -15.91 -18.80 -2.90
N ALA A 3 -15.65 -17.58 -3.36
CA ALA A 3 -15.07 -16.55 -2.51
C ALA A 3 -16.09 -16.06 -1.47
N GLU A 4 -15.64 -15.90 -0.23
CA GLU A 4 -16.45 -15.44 0.89
C GLU A 4 -16.78 -13.94 0.76
N THR A 5 -18.02 -13.57 1.10
CA THR A 5 -18.51 -12.18 1.08
C THR A 5 -18.20 -11.46 2.39
N VAL A 6 -18.20 -10.13 2.39
CA VAL A 6 -18.02 -9.34 3.62
C VAL A 6 -19.14 -9.61 4.62
N GLY A 7 -20.39 -9.77 4.16
CA GLY A 7 -21.53 -10.12 5.03
C GLY A 7 -21.30 -11.42 5.80
N SER A 8 -20.94 -12.50 5.09
CA SER A 8 -20.63 -13.79 5.73
C SER A 8 -19.43 -13.73 6.68
N MET A 9 -18.41 -12.90 6.37
CA MET A 9 -17.31 -12.64 7.31
C MET A 9 -17.77 -11.95 8.59
N ILE A 10 -18.68 -10.97 8.49
CA ILE A 10 -19.26 -10.27 9.66
C ILE A 10 -20.08 -11.26 10.50
N GLU A 11 -20.97 -12.03 9.87
CA GLU A 11 -21.86 -12.99 10.54
C GLU A 11 -21.10 -14.00 11.42
N ARG A 12 -19.96 -14.50 10.93
CA ARG A 12 -19.11 -15.42 11.72
C ARG A 12 -18.12 -14.74 12.66
N GLY A 13 -18.14 -13.41 12.76
CA GLY A 13 -17.24 -12.64 13.61
C GLY A 13 -15.76 -12.69 13.17
N ALA A 14 -15.51 -12.63 11.87
CA ALA A 14 -14.16 -12.74 11.31
C ALA A 14 -13.25 -11.59 11.75
N LYS A 15 -12.02 -11.91 12.13
CA LYS A 15 -10.96 -10.92 12.45
C LYS A 15 -10.06 -10.72 11.24
N ILE A 16 -10.50 -9.87 10.31
CA ILE A 16 -9.71 -9.58 9.10
C ILE A 16 -8.67 -8.50 9.37
N THR A 17 -7.46 -8.74 8.88
CA THR A 17 -6.36 -7.76 8.89
C THR A 17 -5.89 -7.52 7.46
N TRP A 18 -5.29 -6.36 7.25
CA TRP A 18 -4.61 -6.02 6.01
C TRP A 18 -3.10 -6.02 6.25
N GLU A 19 -2.33 -6.51 5.28
CA GLU A 19 -0.87 -6.53 5.31
C GLU A 19 -0.34 -6.01 3.98
N CYS A 20 0.59 -5.05 4.02
CA CYS A 20 1.30 -4.58 2.84
C CYS A 20 2.25 -5.66 2.32
N GLU A 21 2.28 -5.90 1.02
CA GLU A 21 3.15 -6.91 0.42
C GLU A 21 4.63 -6.52 0.41
N VAL A 22 4.93 -5.22 0.49
CA VAL A 22 6.29 -4.64 0.51
C VAL A 22 6.88 -4.64 1.92
N ASP A 23 6.09 -4.25 2.92
CA ASP A 23 6.49 -4.26 4.34
C ASP A 23 5.36 -4.79 5.22
N ARG A 24 5.37 -6.11 5.46
CA ARG A 24 4.32 -6.80 6.22
C ARG A 24 4.40 -6.56 7.73
N ILE A 25 5.53 -6.09 8.23
CA ILE A 25 5.77 -5.97 9.67
C ILE A 25 5.27 -4.62 10.16
N GLU A 26 5.61 -3.55 9.43
CA GLU A 26 5.28 -2.19 9.85
C GLU A 26 3.99 -1.68 9.20
N HIS A 27 3.64 -2.14 7.99
CA HIS A 27 2.47 -1.67 7.26
C HIS A 27 1.36 -2.73 7.29
N GLY A 28 0.60 -2.74 8.38
CA GLY A 28 -0.56 -3.59 8.53
C GLY A 28 -1.56 -3.04 9.55
N GLY A 29 -2.73 -3.67 9.64
CA GLY A 29 -3.73 -3.27 10.62
C GLY A 29 -5.02 -4.07 10.53
N HIS A 30 -5.96 -3.74 11.42
CA HIS A 30 -7.29 -4.33 11.38
C HIS A 30 -8.13 -3.73 10.23
N LEU A 31 -8.96 -4.56 9.61
CA LEU A 31 -9.96 -4.13 8.64
C LEU A 31 -11.32 -4.10 9.32
N ASP A 32 -11.92 -2.91 9.42
CA ASP A 32 -13.31 -2.74 9.85
C ASP A 32 -14.25 -3.24 8.75
N LEU A 33 -14.81 -4.44 8.95
CA LEU A 33 -15.71 -5.07 7.99
C LEU A 33 -17.04 -4.34 7.87
N ASP A 34 -17.56 -3.77 8.96
CA ASP A 34 -18.81 -3.02 8.93
C ASP A 34 -18.65 -1.74 8.10
N ALA A 35 -17.50 -1.08 8.19
CA ALA A 35 -17.18 0.06 7.33
C ALA A 35 -17.09 -0.34 5.85
N VAL A 36 -16.53 -1.52 5.54
CA VAL A 36 -16.50 -2.03 4.17
C VAL A 36 -17.92 -2.34 3.68
N ALA A 37 -18.74 -3.02 4.48
CA ALA A 37 -20.13 -3.32 4.14
C ALA A 37 -20.93 -2.05 3.86
N ARG A 38 -20.82 -1.01 4.71
CA ARG A 38 -21.46 0.30 4.48
C ARG A 38 -21.00 0.98 3.19
N ALA A 39 -19.72 0.84 2.81
CA ALA A 39 -19.15 1.53 1.66
C ALA A 39 -19.30 0.77 0.33
N LYS A 40 -19.35 -0.57 0.37
CA LYS A 40 -19.28 -1.45 -0.81
C LYS A 40 -20.40 -2.48 -0.90
N GLY A 41 -21.21 -2.64 0.13
CA GLY A 41 -22.23 -3.67 0.26
C GLY A 41 -21.72 -4.95 0.92
N GLU A 42 -22.62 -5.74 1.48
CA GLU A 42 -22.32 -7.02 2.15
C GLU A 42 -21.86 -8.10 1.17
N GLU A 43 -22.36 -8.07 -0.07
CA GLU A 43 -21.95 -8.97 -1.17
C GLU A 43 -20.54 -8.67 -1.72
N PHE A 44 -19.86 -7.65 -1.19
CA PHE A 44 -18.51 -7.34 -1.61
C PHE A 44 -17.53 -8.47 -1.25
N ILE A 45 -16.61 -8.78 -2.15
CA ILE A 45 -15.63 -9.86 -1.99
C ILE A 45 -14.22 -9.26 -1.87
N LEU A 46 -13.54 -9.58 -0.77
CA LEU A 46 -12.16 -9.16 -0.51
C LEU A 46 -11.11 -10.02 -1.24
N ALA A 47 -11.44 -11.28 -1.56
CA ALA A 47 -10.50 -12.22 -2.15
C ALA A 47 -9.88 -11.69 -3.45
N ASN A 48 -8.56 -11.86 -3.59
CA ASN A 48 -7.73 -11.49 -4.73
C ASN A 48 -7.72 -9.97 -5.03
N ARG A 49 -8.28 -9.15 -4.13
CA ARG A 49 -8.18 -7.69 -4.24
C ARG A 49 -6.83 -7.23 -3.72
N ARG A 50 -6.30 -6.21 -4.38
CA ARG A 50 -4.98 -5.62 -4.11
C ARG A 50 -5.06 -4.09 -4.08
N PRO A 51 -5.76 -3.49 -3.09
CA PRO A 51 -5.75 -2.04 -2.95
C PRO A 51 -4.33 -1.53 -2.65
N ALA A 52 -4.10 -0.24 -2.88
CA ALA A 52 -2.84 0.40 -2.51
C ALA A 52 -2.67 0.41 -0.97
N CYS A 53 -1.42 0.34 -0.52
CA CYS A 53 -1.06 0.57 0.87
C CYS A 53 -1.53 1.96 1.31
N ARG A 54 -2.01 2.06 2.55
CA ARG A 54 -2.49 3.33 3.13
C ARG A 54 -1.37 4.20 3.68
N VAL A 55 -0.16 3.65 3.83
CA VAL A 55 1.01 4.38 4.32
C VAL A 55 1.53 5.29 3.21
N GLU A 56 1.65 6.58 3.50
CA GLU A 56 2.11 7.59 2.56
C GLU A 56 3.49 7.24 2.00
N GLY A 57 3.67 7.36 0.68
CA GLY A 57 4.92 7.03 0.00
C GLY A 57 5.20 5.53 -0.15
N CYS A 58 4.41 4.63 0.45
CA CYS A 58 4.56 3.19 0.24
C CYS A 58 3.90 2.78 -1.08
N PRO A 59 4.66 2.24 -2.06
CA PRO A 59 4.08 1.81 -3.34
C PRO A 59 3.37 0.47 -3.24
N GLY A 60 3.45 -0.21 -2.10
CA GLY A 60 3.00 -1.59 -1.96
C GLY A 60 1.50 -1.76 -2.16
N ARG A 61 1.11 -2.98 -2.51
CA ARG A 61 -0.28 -3.42 -2.48
C ARG A 61 -0.58 -4.15 -1.19
N VAL A 62 -1.86 -4.25 -0.88
CA VAL A 62 -2.36 -4.89 0.34
C VAL A 62 -2.99 -6.23 0.01
N ARG A 63 -2.72 -7.22 0.86
CA ARG A 63 -3.46 -8.47 0.94
C ARG A 63 -4.25 -8.54 2.23
N PHE A 64 -5.30 -9.37 2.25
CA PHE A 64 -6.15 -9.56 3.41
C PHE A 64 -5.90 -10.92 4.06
N MET A 65 -5.82 -10.92 5.38
CA MET A 65 -5.56 -12.09 6.21
C MET A 65 -6.69 -12.28 7.22
N ASP A 66 -7.26 -13.48 7.26
CA ASP A 66 -8.16 -13.91 8.32
C ASP A 66 -7.34 -14.41 9.51
N LYS A 67 -7.41 -13.69 10.63
CA LYS A 67 -6.73 -14.01 11.90
C LYS A 67 -7.72 -14.43 12.99
N THR A 68 -8.87 -14.99 12.59
CA THR A 68 -9.89 -15.47 13.54
C THR A 68 -9.39 -16.66 14.36
N SER A 69 -8.60 -17.55 13.74
CA SER A 69 -8.01 -18.71 14.41
C SER A 69 -6.53 -18.48 14.76
N THR A 70 -5.96 -19.42 15.52
CA THR A 70 -4.52 -19.46 15.85
C THR A 70 -3.62 -19.51 14.62
N TRP A 71 -4.14 -19.95 13.47
CA TRP A 71 -3.41 -20.09 12.22
C TRP A 71 -3.95 -19.11 11.18
N PRO A 72 -3.28 -17.95 10.98
CA PRO A 72 -3.70 -16.96 9.99
C PRO A 72 -3.83 -17.58 8.59
N ARG A 73 -4.92 -17.23 7.89
CA ARG A 73 -5.18 -17.67 6.52
C ARG A 73 -5.26 -16.48 5.58
N GLN A 74 -4.73 -16.62 4.38
CA GLN A 74 -4.98 -15.63 3.32
C GLN A 74 -6.46 -15.71 2.93
N VAL A 75 -7.08 -14.55 2.70
CA VAL A 75 -8.46 -14.46 2.18
C VAL A 75 -8.51 -14.76 0.67
N ASP A 76 -7.37 -14.66 0.00
CA ASP A 76 -7.25 -14.94 -1.42
C ASP A 76 -7.63 -16.38 -1.77
N THR A 77 -8.26 -16.53 -2.92
CA THR A 77 -8.57 -17.86 -3.48
C THR A 77 -7.54 -18.30 -4.51
N ILE A 78 -6.75 -17.36 -5.03
CA ILE A 78 -5.64 -17.59 -5.96
C ILE A 78 -4.37 -17.80 -5.13
N THR A 79 -3.69 -18.92 -5.33
CA THR A 79 -2.49 -19.31 -4.57
C THR A 79 -1.28 -19.50 -5.48
N ASP A 80 -0.12 -19.80 -4.91
CA ASP A 80 1.11 -20.15 -5.62
C ASP A 80 1.01 -21.39 -6.52
N MET A 81 -0.07 -22.16 -6.41
CA MET A 81 -0.40 -23.25 -7.34
C MET A 81 -1.04 -22.75 -8.64
N ASP A 82 -1.57 -21.52 -8.65
CA ASP A 82 -2.26 -20.93 -9.81
C ASP A 82 -1.30 -20.08 -10.65
N ARG A 83 -1.38 -20.22 -11.97
CA ARG A 83 -0.54 -19.42 -12.89
C ARG A 83 -0.74 -17.91 -12.71
N ILE A 84 -1.96 -17.49 -12.45
CA ILE A 84 -2.34 -16.08 -12.27
C ILE A 84 -1.57 -15.44 -11.09
N TRP A 85 -1.27 -16.22 -10.04
CA TRP A 85 -0.50 -15.74 -8.91
C TRP A 85 0.94 -15.37 -9.31
N TRP A 86 1.57 -16.22 -10.14
CA TRP A 86 2.92 -15.98 -10.65
C TRP A 86 2.95 -14.79 -11.60
N ASP A 87 1.97 -14.67 -12.49
CA ASP A 87 1.88 -13.55 -13.41
C ASP A 87 1.67 -12.22 -12.65
N TYR A 88 0.83 -12.21 -11.61
CA TYR A 88 0.69 -11.07 -10.70
C TYR A 88 2.01 -10.71 -10.00
N THR A 89 2.67 -11.70 -9.41
CA THR A 89 3.92 -11.50 -8.66
C THR A 89 5.02 -10.97 -9.58
N ALA A 90 5.13 -11.48 -10.81
CA ALA A 90 6.10 -10.99 -11.80
C ALA A 90 5.82 -9.52 -12.16
N ALA A 91 4.56 -9.19 -12.48
CA ALA A 91 4.17 -7.83 -12.84
C ALA A 91 4.39 -6.84 -11.68
N GLU A 92 4.06 -7.22 -10.45
CA GLU A 92 4.29 -6.38 -9.27
C GLU A 92 5.78 -6.19 -8.99
N ASN A 93 6.60 -7.23 -9.13
CA ASN A 93 8.06 -7.14 -8.99
C ASN A 93 8.66 -6.19 -10.04
N GLU A 94 8.23 -6.26 -11.29
CA GLU A 94 8.67 -5.33 -12.34
C GLU A 94 8.26 -3.90 -12.04
N ARG A 95 7.01 -3.69 -11.59
CA ARG A 95 6.51 -2.38 -11.20
C ARG A 95 7.31 -1.76 -10.05
N LEU A 96 7.61 -2.53 -9.01
CA LEU A 96 8.39 -2.06 -7.87
C LEU A 96 9.83 -1.71 -8.26
N LYS A 97 10.47 -2.54 -9.10
CA LYS A 97 11.80 -2.24 -9.67
C LYS A 97 11.80 -0.96 -10.50
N ALA A 98 10.76 -0.73 -11.32
CA ALA A 98 10.62 0.50 -12.09
C ALA A 98 10.48 1.74 -11.21
N LEU A 99 9.98 1.60 -9.97
CA LEU A 99 9.93 2.66 -8.96
C LEU A 99 11.24 2.81 -8.16
N GLY A 100 12.29 2.07 -8.51
CA GLY A 100 13.59 2.11 -7.84
C GLY A 100 13.69 1.27 -6.56
N TRP A 101 12.68 0.45 -6.26
CA TRP A 101 12.74 -0.50 -5.15
C TRP A 101 13.52 -1.75 -5.56
N TRP A 102 14.18 -2.41 -4.61
CA TRP A 102 14.87 -3.68 -4.86
C TRP A 102 14.62 -4.70 -3.77
N LEU A 103 14.81 -5.98 -4.10
CA LEU A 103 14.75 -7.07 -3.13
C LEU A 103 16.14 -7.33 -2.54
N GLU A 104 16.23 -7.31 -1.22
CA GLU A 104 17.41 -7.67 -0.45
C GLU A 104 16.99 -8.70 0.60
N MET A 105 17.58 -9.89 0.56
CA MET A 105 17.28 -10.99 1.51
C MET A 105 15.77 -11.28 1.62
N GLY A 106 15.04 -11.23 0.50
CA GLY A 106 13.60 -11.47 0.44
C GLY A 106 12.72 -10.32 0.97
N LYS A 107 13.30 -9.16 1.28
CA LYS A 107 12.58 -7.95 1.70
C LYS A 107 12.73 -6.84 0.67
N TRP A 108 11.65 -6.11 0.41
CA TRP A 108 11.71 -4.94 -0.44
C TRP A 108 12.35 -3.77 0.30
N ARG A 109 13.24 -3.04 -0.39
CA ARG A 109 13.91 -1.85 0.11
C ARG A 109 13.50 -0.61 -0.68
N PRO A 110 13.25 0.51 0.00
CA PRO A 110 12.92 1.76 -0.68
C PRO A 110 14.11 2.23 -1.50
N PRO A 111 13.90 2.96 -2.61
CA PRO A 111 14.98 3.63 -3.33
C PRO A 111 15.83 4.43 -2.35
N PRO A 112 17.16 4.51 -2.53
CA PRO A 112 17.96 5.40 -1.71
C PRO A 112 17.34 6.80 -1.80
N ALA A 113 17.18 7.44 -0.65
CA ALA A 113 16.67 8.80 -0.61
C ALA A 113 17.49 9.64 -1.60
N PRO A 114 16.85 10.48 -2.43
CA PRO A 114 17.61 11.43 -3.23
C PRO A 114 18.46 12.23 -2.25
N VAL A 115 19.78 12.25 -2.48
CA VAL A 115 20.73 12.99 -1.66
C VAL A 115 20.46 14.48 -1.86
N TYR A 116 19.42 15.00 -1.21
CA TYR A 116 19.22 16.43 -1.05
C TYR A 116 20.08 16.86 0.14
N GLY A 117 21.30 17.31 -0.18
CA GLY A 117 22.19 17.97 0.76
C GLY A 117 22.92 17.03 1.71
N GLN A 118 23.96 16.37 1.22
CA GLN A 118 25.20 16.38 2.01
C GLN A 118 25.61 17.85 2.14
N GLY A 119 25.13 18.49 3.21
CA GLY A 119 25.63 19.78 3.63
C GLY A 119 27.12 19.64 3.83
N LEU A 120 27.87 20.32 2.96
CA LEU A 120 29.18 20.85 3.25
C LEU A 120 29.21 21.28 4.73
N ASN A 121 30.08 20.64 5.50
CA ASN A 121 30.40 21.12 6.83
C ASN A 121 30.82 22.60 6.72
N GLY A 122 29.98 23.46 7.31
CA GLY A 122 30.34 24.78 7.79
C GLY A 122 30.29 25.93 6.77
N LYS A 123 29.07 26.40 6.46
CA LYS A 123 28.73 27.84 6.42
C LYS A 123 27.24 28.01 6.10
N THR A 124 26.50 28.47 7.09
CA THR A 124 25.12 28.92 6.97
C THR A 124 25.00 29.93 5.82
N PRO A 125 24.19 29.70 4.78
CA PRO A 125 23.88 30.74 3.80
C PRO A 125 23.05 31.84 4.49
N PRO A 126 23.29 33.13 4.18
CA PRO A 126 22.62 34.21 4.87
C PRO A 126 21.12 34.21 4.59
N ALA A 127 20.35 34.49 5.65
CA ALA A 127 18.90 34.64 5.60
C ALA A 127 18.50 35.67 4.52
N VAL A 128 17.72 35.21 3.54
CA VAL A 128 17.05 36.09 2.59
C VAL A 128 15.93 36.80 3.35
N LYS A 129 16.07 38.12 3.52
CA LYS A 129 15.03 38.98 4.12
C LYS A 129 13.76 38.93 3.25
N PRO A 130 12.55 38.85 3.85
CA PRO A 130 11.31 38.97 3.09
C PRO A 130 11.13 40.43 2.68
N GLY A 131 11.15 40.70 1.37
CA GLY A 131 11.00 42.05 0.83
C GLY A 131 10.39 42.05 -0.57
N ALA A 132 9.19 42.63 -0.64
CA ALA A 132 8.47 43.12 -1.81
C ALA A 132 7.64 42.10 -2.63
N LEU A 133 6.35 42.03 -2.27
CA LEU A 133 5.26 41.86 -3.22
C LEU A 133 5.48 42.76 -4.46
N ARG A 134 5.37 42.18 -5.65
CA ARG A 134 4.82 42.89 -6.81
C ARG A 134 3.80 42.01 -7.53
N ALA A 135 2.66 42.62 -7.76
CA ALA A 135 1.47 42.11 -8.43
C ALA A 135 1.66 41.96 -9.94
N GLY A 136 0.82 41.11 -10.55
CA GLY A 136 0.60 40.97 -12.00
C GLY A 136 0.85 39.54 -12.45
N GLY A 137 -0.04 38.81 -13.11
CA GLY A 137 -1.39 39.06 -13.60
C GLY A 137 -1.91 37.72 -14.18
N LEU A 138 -3.23 37.62 -14.34
CA LEU A 138 -3.96 36.49 -14.92
C LEU A 138 -3.38 35.99 -16.26
N THR A 139 -3.53 34.69 -16.56
CA THR A 139 -4.52 34.18 -17.56
C THR A 139 -4.64 32.66 -17.53
N LEU A 140 -5.90 32.18 -17.51
CA LEU A 140 -6.33 30.84 -17.93
C LEU A 140 -6.31 30.74 -19.46
N GLY A 141 -6.00 29.57 -20.00
CA GLY A 141 -6.13 29.25 -21.42
C GLY A 141 -6.60 27.80 -21.63
N THR A 142 -7.90 27.71 -21.89
CA THR A 142 -8.68 26.69 -22.66
C THR A 142 -8.32 25.23 -22.61
#